data_AF-F0W6C4-F1
#
_entry.id   AF-F0W6C4-F1
#
_cell.length_a   1.000
_cell.length_b   1.000
_cell.length_c   1.000
_cell.angle_alpha   90.00
_cell.angle_beta   90.00
_cell.angle_gamma   90.00
#
_symmetry.space_group_name_H-M   'P 1'
#
loop_
_entity.id
_entity.type
_entity.pdbx_description
1 polymer ?
#
loop_
_entity_poly.entity_id
_entity_poly.type
_entity_poly.pdbx_seq_one_letter_code
_entity_poly.pdbx_strand_id
1 'polypeptide(L)'
;MALGQSSLFANLDVRVGKVVEVKQHPNSEKHYIEKVQVGAEEFLEVVCEHQPYFTEEELLNRMVVILCNLRSTKIAKHRSRGLILMVGNGKGGMELVEPPQDASVGERIVAKGEDVIEPMTALALKKYKVWESVGKDIKTNKKHEVLYKGFYPLSTTSGKCKVESLENASLQAA
;
A
#
# COMPACT_ATOMS: atom_id res chain seq x y z
N MET A 1 18.06 -11.70 17.29
CA MET A 1 18.68 -11.66 15.96
C MET A 1 18.04 -10.53 15.18
N ALA A 2 18.75 -9.41 15.04
CA ALA A 2 18.35 -8.37 14.10
C ALA A 2 18.46 -8.99 12.70
N LEU A 3 17.47 -8.74 11.85
CA LEU A 3 17.62 -8.98 10.41
C LEU A 3 18.82 -8.13 9.97
N GLY A 4 20.02 -8.73 9.88
CA GLY A 4 21.22 -8.05 9.40
C GLY A 4 20.92 -7.47 8.02
N GLN A 5 21.49 -6.30 7.68
CA GLN A 5 21.32 -5.51 6.45
C GLN A 5 20.74 -6.31 5.26
N SER A 6 19.44 -6.58 5.33
CA SER A 6 18.70 -7.41 4.40
C SER A 6 17.70 -6.51 3.72
N SER A 7 17.37 -6.87 2.50
CA SER A 7 16.31 -6.32 1.66
C SER A 7 14.98 -6.34 2.42
N LEU A 8 14.76 -5.36 3.31
CA LEU A 8 13.73 -5.40 4.34
C LEU A 8 12.36 -5.17 3.70
N PHE A 9 12.29 -4.28 2.71
CA PHE A 9 11.09 -4.08 1.91
C PHE A 9 10.73 -5.36 1.16
N ALA A 10 11.72 -6.09 0.63
CA ALA A 10 11.48 -7.31 -0.14
C ALA A 10 10.81 -8.46 0.64
N ASN A 11 10.78 -8.39 1.98
CA ASN A 11 10.01 -9.33 2.80
C ASN A 11 8.50 -9.08 2.75
N LEU A 12 8.08 -7.90 2.28
CA LEU A 12 6.68 -7.56 2.09
C LEU A 12 6.17 -8.10 0.75
N ASP A 13 4.90 -8.49 0.75
CA ASP A 13 4.14 -8.78 -0.47
C ASP A 13 3.34 -7.54 -0.84
N VAL A 14 4.00 -6.63 -1.56
CA VAL A 14 3.36 -5.41 -2.07
C VAL A 14 3.06 -5.62 -3.55
N ARG A 15 1.83 -5.35 -3.95
CA ARG A 15 1.35 -5.60 -5.32
C ARG A 15 0.60 -4.42 -5.87
N VAL A 16 0.45 -4.42 -7.19
CA VAL A 16 -0.53 -3.62 -7.90
C VAL A 16 -1.92 -4.21 -7.64
N GLY A 17 -2.84 -3.38 -7.17
CA GLY A 17 -4.24 -3.73 -6.97
C GLY A 17 -5.17 -2.89 -7.85
N LYS A 18 -6.35 -3.41 -8.14
CA LYS A 18 -7.47 -2.64 -8.71
C LYS A 18 -8.66 -2.71 -7.79
N VAL A 19 -9.17 -1.55 -7.37
CA VAL A 19 -10.41 -1.49 -6.58
C VAL A 19 -11.59 -1.81 -7.50
N VAL A 20 -12.33 -2.87 -7.20
CA VAL A 20 -13.46 -3.33 -8.02
C VAL A 20 -14.82 -3.12 -7.34
N GLU A 21 -14.81 -2.82 -6.04
CA GLU A 21 -16.00 -2.54 -5.25
C GLU A 21 -15.64 -1.62 -4.09
N VAL A 22 -16.49 -0.65 -3.79
CA VAL A 22 -16.38 0.26 -2.65
C VAL A 22 -17.74 0.27 -1.96
N LYS A 23 -17.74 0.15 -0.63
CA LYS A 23 -18.94 0.19 0.20
C LYS A 23 -18.69 1.03 1.44
N GLN A 24 -19.66 1.85 1.83
CA GLN A 24 -19.61 2.52 3.13
C GLN A 24 -19.56 1.50 4.26
N HIS A 25 -18.72 1.75 5.26
CA HIS A 25 -18.62 0.87 6.40
C HIS A 25 -19.85 1.07 7.33
N PRO A 26 -20.64 0.02 7.63
CA PRO A 26 -21.92 0.17 8.34
C PRO A 26 -21.79 0.67 9.78
N ASN A 27 -20.61 0.51 10.38
CA ASN A 27 -20.32 0.96 11.75
C ASN A 27 -19.25 2.07 11.81
N SER A 28 -18.95 2.77 10.71
CA SER A 28 -17.96 3.86 10.71
C SER A 28 -18.18 4.86 9.57
N GLU A 29 -18.25 6.14 9.92
CA GLU A 29 -18.35 7.29 9.00
C GLU A 29 -17.00 7.75 8.43
N LYS A 30 -15.94 6.97 8.68
CA LYS A 30 -14.60 7.28 8.18
C LYS A 30 -14.05 6.22 7.24
N HIS A 31 -14.61 5.02 7.27
CA HIS A 31 -14.04 3.88 6.58
C HIS A 31 -14.91 3.42 5.41
N TYR A 32 -14.28 3.02 4.32
CA TYR A 32 -14.90 2.16 3.32
C TYR A 32 -14.48 0.70 3.54
N ILE A 33 -15.30 -0.21 3.03
CA ILE A 33 -14.95 -1.59 2.76
C ILE A 33 -14.70 -1.68 1.25
N GLU A 34 -13.48 -2.00 0.87
CA GLU A 34 -13.03 -2.01 -0.51
C GLU A 34 -12.64 -3.44 -0.91
N LYS A 35 -13.12 -3.88 -2.07
CA LYS A 35 -12.69 -5.14 -2.68
C LYS A 35 -11.62 -4.82 -3.73
N VAL A 36 -10.42 -5.36 -3.54
CA VAL A 36 -9.27 -5.09 -4.39
C VAL A 36 -8.85 -6.38 -5.08
N GLN A 37 -8.84 -6.37 -6.42
CA GLN A 37 -8.24 -7.43 -7.21
C GLN A 37 -6.71 -7.31 -7.13
N VAL A 38 -6.01 -8.39 -6.77
CA VAL A 38 -4.55 -8.44 -6.58
C VAL A 38 -3.88 -9.59 -7.35
N GLY A 39 -4.60 -10.13 -8.32
CA GLY A 39 -4.21 -11.20 -9.23
C GLY A 39 -5.37 -11.57 -10.15
N ALA A 40 -5.18 -12.54 -11.05
CA ALA A 40 -6.21 -12.93 -12.02
C ALA A 40 -7.56 -13.29 -11.35
N GLU A 41 -7.51 -14.09 -10.28
CA GLU A 41 -8.68 -14.53 -9.51
C GLU A 41 -8.52 -14.27 -8.01
N GLU A 42 -7.54 -13.45 -7.62
CA GLU A 42 -7.26 -13.14 -6.23
C GLU A 42 -7.85 -11.79 -5.85
N PHE A 43 -8.66 -11.77 -4.78
CA PHE A 43 -9.29 -10.57 -4.26
C PHE A 43 -9.09 -10.46 -2.75
N LEU A 44 -8.79 -9.25 -2.28
CA LEU A 44 -8.73 -8.90 -0.87
C LEU A 44 -9.87 -7.95 -0.54
N GLU A 45 -10.44 -8.13 0.65
CA GLU A 45 -11.31 -7.15 1.25
C GLU A 45 -10.48 -6.36 2.27
N VAL A 46 -10.48 -5.05 2.12
CA VAL A 46 -9.72 -4.11 2.96
C VAL A 46 -10.66 -3.07 3.54
N VAL A 47 -10.35 -2.62 4.74
CA VAL A 47 -11.08 -1.53 5.40
C VAL A 47 -10.12 -0.37 5.54
N CYS A 48 -10.41 0.75 4.87
CA CYS A 48 -9.50 1.90 4.79
C CYS A 48 -10.21 3.18 5.21
N GLU A 49 -9.50 4.06 5.94
CA GLU A 49 -10.00 5.37 6.37
C GLU A 49 -9.99 6.38 5.21
N HIS A 50 -10.75 6.09 4.16
CA HIS A 50 -10.75 6.84 2.90
C HIS A 50 -11.93 7.82 2.77
N GLN A 51 -13.04 7.63 3.52
CA GLN A 51 -14.22 8.50 3.39
C GLN A 51 -13.96 9.99 3.60
N PRO A 52 -13.05 10.43 4.51
CA PRO A 52 -12.77 11.84 4.69
C PRO A 52 -12.06 12.49 3.49
N TYR A 53 -11.52 11.70 2.56
CA TYR A 53 -10.57 12.15 1.54
C TYR A 53 -10.99 11.81 0.11
N PHE A 54 -11.76 10.75 -0.07
CA PHE A 54 -12.14 10.22 -1.38
C PHE A 54 -13.63 9.84 -1.41
N THR A 55 -14.24 10.09 -2.56
CA THR A 55 -15.56 9.60 -2.92
C THR A 55 -15.50 8.13 -3.36
N GLU A 56 -16.64 7.44 -3.39
CA GLU A 56 -16.71 6.06 -3.88
C GLU A 56 -16.35 5.99 -5.37
N GLU A 57 -16.73 7.01 -6.15
CA GLU A 57 -16.46 7.14 -7.58
C GLU A 57 -14.97 7.33 -7.87
N GLU A 58 -14.25 8.11 -7.04
CA GLU A 58 -12.80 8.30 -7.17
C GLU A 58 -11.99 7.04 -6.83
N LEU A 59 -12.56 6.12 -6.06
CA LEU A 59 -11.91 4.87 -5.66
C LEU A 59 -12.25 3.73 -6.62
N LEU A 60 -13.48 3.68 -7.14
CA LEU A 60 -13.92 2.59 -8.01
C LEU A 60 -13.08 2.53 -9.30
N ASN A 61 -12.62 1.33 -9.66
CA ASN A 61 -11.70 1.06 -10.77
C ASN A 61 -10.30 1.67 -10.64
N ARG A 62 -9.97 2.33 -9.51
CA ARG A 62 -8.65 2.93 -9.30
C ARG A 62 -7.58 1.85 -9.16
N MET A 63 -6.43 2.11 -9.79
CA MET A 63 -5.22 1.31 -9.60
C MET A 63 -4.49 1.80 -8.35
N VAL A 64 -4.12 0.88 -7.48
CA VAL A 64 -3.53 1.17 -6.16
C VAL A 64 -2.32 0.30 -5.90
N VAL A 65 -1.46 0.73 -4.98
CA VAL A 65 -0.44 -0.12 -4.39
C VAL A 65 -0.95 -0.69 -3.06
N ILE A 66 -0.91 -2.01 -2.90
CA ILE A 66 -1.50 -2.71 -1.75
C ILE A 66 -0.52 -3.71 -1.14
N LEU A 67 -0.47 -3.73 0.20
CA LEU A 67 0.26 -4.72 0.99
C LEU A 67 -0.65 -5.91 1.34
N CYS A 68 -0.21 -7.12 0.97
CA CYS A 68 -1.06 -8.32 0.93
C CYS A 68 -0.75 -9.36 2.02
N ASN A 69 0.45 -9.37 2.61
CA ASN A 69 0.88 -10.42 3.55
C ASN A 69 0.85 -10.01 5.03
N LEU A 70 0.12 -8.95 5.40
CA LEU A 70 -0.13 -8.64 6.81
C LEU A 70 -1.08 -9.64 7.45
N ARG A 71 -0.98 -9.78 8.78
CA ARG A 71 -1.97 -10.52 9.54
C ARG A 71 -3.29 -9.74 9.46
N SER A 72 -4.35 -10.42 9.04
CA SER A 72 -5.68 -9.83 9.02
C SER A 72 -6.07 -9.24 10.38
N THR A 73 -6.60 -8.02 10.35
CA THR A 73 -7.02 -7.24 11.52
C THR A 73 -8.53 -7.00 11.45
N LYS A 74 -9.13 -6.67 12.61
CA LYS A 74 -10.51 -6.19 12.65
C LYS A 74 -10.50 -4.67 12.80
N ILE A 75 -11.13 -3.97 11.88
CA ILE A 75 -11.31 -2.51 11.88
C ILE A 75 -12.81 -2.26 11.95
N ALA A 76 -13.26 -1.52 12.96
CA ALA A 76 -14.69 -1.28 13.20
C ALA A 76 -15.58 -2.55 13.16
N LYS A 77 -15.05 -3.67 13.66
CA LYS A 77 -15.65 -5.04 13.67
C LYS A 77 -15.63 -5.78 12.34
N HIS A 78 -15.19 -5.17 11.24
CA HIS A 78 -15.04 -5.81 9.93
C HIS A 78 -13.61 -6.30 9.71
N ARG A 79 -13.44 -7.38 8.93
CA ARG A 79 -12.13 -8.01 8.74
C ARG A 79 -11.40 -7.35 7.56
N SER A 80 -10.24 -6.74 7.81
CA SER A 80 -9.33 -6.26 6.76
C SER A 80 -8.23 -7.30 6.49
N ARG A 81 -7.92 -7.55 5.21
CA ARG A 81 -6.95 -8.56 4.76
C ARG A 81 -5.76 -7.96 4.01
N GLY A 82 -5.60 -6.64 4.05
CA GLY A 82 -4.51 -5.93 3.39
C GLY A 82 -4.52 -4.46 3.78
N LEU A 83 -3.64 -3.69 3.16
CA LEU A 83 -3.52 -2.26 3.37
C LEU A 83 -3.21 -1.57 2.06
N ILE A 84 -4.14 -0.74 1.57
CA ILE A 84 -3.89 0.16 0.45
C ILE A 84 -2.95 1.27 0.93
N LEU A 85 -1.92 1.57 0.13
CA LEU A 85 -0.94 2.59 0.48
C LEU A 85 -1.43 3.97 0.07
N MET A 86 -1.45 4.89 1.03
CA MET A 86 -1.69 6.31 0.82
C MET A 86 -0.62 7.13 1.55
N VAL A 87 -0.38 8.35 1.11
CA VAL A 87 0.54 9.29 1.76
C VAL A 87 -0.21 10.54 2.20
N GLY A 88 0.36 11.23 3.17
CA GLY A 88 -0.17 12.46 3.71
C GLY A 88 0.91 13.48 3.98
N ASN A 89 0.56 14.76 3.83
CA ASN A 89 1.47 15.89 4.04
C ASN A 89 1.40 16.48 5.47
N GLY A 90 0.61 15.88 6.37
CA GLY A 90 0.39 16.38 7.73
C GLY A 90 -0.44 17.66 7.83
N LYS A 91 -0.94 18.18 6.71
CA LYS A 91 -1.77 19.41 6.60
C LYS A 91 -3.16 19.10 6.04
N GLY A 92 -3.59 17.84 6.09
CA GLY A 92 -4.88 17.36 5.58
C GLY A 92 -4.88 16.89 4.13
N GLY A 93 -3.79 17.09 3.37
CA GLY A 93 -3.66 16.54 2.02
C GLY A 93 -3.33 15.05 2.08
N MET A 94 -4.12 14.25 1.37
CA MET A 94 -4.01 12.79 1.30
C MET A 94 -4.07 12.34 -0.16
N GLU A 95 -3.18 11.45 -0.56
CA GLU A 95 -3.14 10.90 -1.93
C GLU A 95 -2.86 9.40 -1.90
N LEU A 96 -3.52 8.65 -2.78
CA LEU A 96 -3.22 7.24 -2.99
C LEU A 96 -1.86 7.07 -3.66
N VAL A 97 -1.15 5.99 -3.31
CA VAL A 97 0.03 5.57 -4.07
C VAL A 97 -0.46 4.78 -5.29
N GLU A 98 -0.13 5.30 -6.46
CA GLU A 98 -0.53 4.72 -7.74
C GLU A 98 0.66 4.04 -8.42
N PRO A 99 0.45 2.84 -8.99
CA PRO A 99 1.43 2.21 -9.87
C PRO A 99 1.50 2.97 -11.21
N PRO A 100 2.53 2.75 -12.03
CA PRO A 100 2.59 3.32 -13.38
C PRO A 100 1.44 2.79 -14.26
N GLN A 101 1.03 3.59 -15.25
CA GLN A 101 -0.16 3.34 -16.09
C GLN A 101 -0.21 1.95 -16.73
N ASP A 102 0.93 1.41 -17.17
CA ASP A 102 1.02 0.11 -17.85
C ASP A 102 1.28 -1.07 -16.88
N ALA A 103 1.15 -0.85 -15.57
CA ALA A 103 1.30 -1.91 -14.58
C ALA A 103 0.13 -2.91 -14.61
N SER A 104 0.45 -4.19 -14.45
CA SER A 104 -0.57 -5.24 -14.45
C SER A 104 -1.10 -5.50 -13.04
N VAL A 105 -2.40 -5.79 -12.91
CA VAL A 105 -2.99 -6.20 -11.63
C VAL A 105 -2.29 -7.46 -11.09
N GLY A 106 -1.89 -7.41 -9.82
CA GLY A 106 -1.12 -8.46 -9.13
C GLY A 106 0.38 -8.42 -9.38
N GLU A 107 0.88 -7.52 -10.22
CA GLU A 107 2.32 -7.34 -10.40
C GLU A 107 2.98 -6.92 -9.08
N ARG A 108 4.14 -7.51 -8.80
CA ARG A 108 4.88 -7.24 -7.57
C ARG A 108 5.57 -5.88 -7.63
N ILE A 109 5.40 -5.11 -6.56
CA ILE A 109 6.08 -3.84 -6.34
C ILE A 109 7.40 -4.13 -5.62
N VAL A 110 8.48 -3.57 -6.14
CA VAL A 110 9.83 -3.73 -5.58
C VAL A 110 10.40 -2.37 -5.21
N ALA A 111 11.18 -2.32 -4.12
CA ALA A 111 12.07 -1.20 -3.86
C ALA A 111 13.31 -1.35 -4.75
N LYS A 112 13.36 -0.65 -5.88
CA LYS A 112 14.38 -0.87 -6.93
C LYS A 112 15.79 -0.61 -6.39
N GLY A 113 16.54 -1.68 -6.19
CA GLY A 113 17.88 -1.69 -5.57
C GLY A 113 17.98 -2.66 -4.38
N GLU A 114 16.86 -3.16 -3.88
CA GLU A 114 16.81 -4.34 -3.02
C GLU A 114 16.67 -5.63 -3.85
N ASP A 115 17.11 -6.76 -3.28
CA ASP A 115 16.90 -8.08 -3.87
C ASP A 115 15.41 -8.43 -3.91
N VAL A 116 15.00 -9.23 -4.89
CA VAL A 116 13.66 -9.81 -4.91
C VAL A 116 13.71 -11.19 -4.26
N ILE A 117 13.10 -11.31 -3.08
CA ILE A 117 13.04 -12.57 -2.31
C ILE A 117 11.60 -13.02 -2.12
N GLU A 118 11.38 -14.25 -1.69
CA GLU A 118 10.04 -14.70 -1.29
C GLU A 118 9.54 -13.90 -0.07
N PRO A 119 8.31 -13.34 -0.09
CA PRO A 119 7.77 -12.60 1.04
C PRO A 119 7.69 -13.45 2.31
N MET A 120 7.89 -12.81 3.46
CA MET A 120 7.70 -13.46 4.75
C MET A 120 6.23 -13.77 5.01
N THR A 121 5.99 -14.77 5.86
CA THR A 121 4.66 -15.01 6.41
C THR A 121 4.22 -13.85 7.31
N ALA A 122 2.90 -13.66 7.44
CA ALA A 122 2.32 -12.65 8.34
C ALA A 122 2.82 -12.75 9.80
N LEU A 123 3.09 -13.97 10.29
CA LEU A 123 3.62 -14.19 11.62
C LEU A 123 5.06 -13.68 11.76
N ALA A 124 5.89 -13.93 10.74
CA ALA A 124 7.27 -13.46 10.70
C ALA A 124 7.32 -11.92 10.58
N LEU A 125 6.50 -11.32 9.71
CA LEU A 125 6.42 -9.86 9.60
C LEU A 125 6.10 -9.20 10.95
N LYS A 126 5.10 -9.74 11.67
CA LYS A 126 4.72 -9.24 12.99
C LYS A 126 5.84 -9.45 14.03
N LYS A 127 6.48 -10.62 14.03
CA LYS A 127 7.57 -10.95 14.97
C LYS A 127 8.76 -9.99 14.82
N TYR A 128 9.09 -9.63 13.58
CA TYR A 128 10.24 -8.78 13.27
C TYR A 128 9.88 -7.31 13.04
N LYS A 129 8.60 -6.93 13.22
CA LYS A 129 8.09 -5.57 13.01
C LYS A 129 8.52 -4.97 11.66
N VAL A 130 8.46 -5.80 10.62
CA VAL A 130 8.97 -5.46 9.28
C VAL A 130 8.19 -4.29 8.71
N TRP A 131 6.86 -4.33 8.77
CA TRP A 131 6.01 -3.28 8.21
C TRP A 131 6.24 -1.94 8.90
N GLU A 132 6.28 -1.93 10.24
CA GLU A 132 6.53 -0.73 11.03
C GLU A 132 7.90 -0.13 10.72
N SER A 133 8.88 -0.97 10.42
CA SER A 133 10.23 -0.53 10.03
C SER A 133 10.29 -0.03 8.58
N VAL A 134 9.50 -0.61 7.67
CA VAL A 134 9.50 -0.23 6.26
C VAL A 134 8.65 1.02 6.02
N GLY A 135 7.42 1.05 6.54
CA GLY A 135 6.44 2.12 6.30
C GLY A 135 6.93 3.50 6.73
N LYS A 136 7.67 3.60 7.85
CA LYS A 136 8.26 4.86 8.34
C LYS A 136 9.27 5.51 7.38
N ASP A 137 9.88 4.69 6.53
CA ASP A 137 10.93 5.09 5.59
C ASP A 137 10.36 5.22 4.16
N ILE A 138 9.05 5.07 3.96
CA ILE A 138 8.37 5.34 2.68
C ILE A 138 7.92 6.80 2.63
N LYS A 139 8.44 7.54 1.65
CA LYS A 139 8.15 8.97 1.43
C LYS A 139 8.10 9.33 -0.05
N THR A 140 7.47 10.45 -0.37
CA THR A 140 7.48 11.01 -1.74
C THR A 140 8.63 12.00 -1.93
N ASN A 141 9.16 12.09 -3.15
CA ASN A 141 10.17 13.09 -3.52
C ASN A 141 9.56 14.27 -4.32
N LYS A 142 10.42 15.22 -4.75
CA LYS A 142 10.01 16.39 -5.57
C LYS A 142 9.52 16.05 -6.99
N LYS A 143 9.57 14.78 -7.38
CA LYS A 143 9.03 14.27 -8.65
C LYS A 143 7.76 13.44 -8.43
N HIS A 144 7.21 13.50 -7.21
CA HIS A 144 6.07 12.74 -6.72
C HIS A 144 6.28 11.23 -6.77
N GLU A 145 7.53 10.77 -6.88
CA GLU A 145 7.87 9.35 -6.86
C GLU A 145 7.89 8.83 -5.42
N VAL A 146 7.38 7.62 -5.20
CA VAL A 146 7.39 6.99 -3.89
C VAL A 146 8.70 6.23 -3.69
N LEU A 147 9.45 6.60 -2.65
CA LEU A 147 10.76 6.06 -2.34
C LEU A 147 10.76 5.37 -0.98
N TYR A 148 11.40 4.22 -0.90
CA TYR A 148 11.81 3.59 0.35
C TYR A 148 13.23 4.06 0.74
N LYS A 149 13.41 4.41 2.02
CA LYS A 149 14.63 4.98 2.62
C LYS A 149 15.13 6.25 1.92
N GLY A 150 14.30 6.89 1.09
CA GLY A 150 14.64 8.10 0.34
C GLY A 150 15.47 7.87 -0.93
N PHE A 151 15.80 6.63 -1.30
CA PHE A 151 16.62 6.35 -2.47
C PHE A 151 16.16 5.18 -3.34
N TYR A 152 15.41 4.22 -2.80
CA TYR A 152 14.90 3.08 -3.57
C TYR A 152 13.48 3.36 -4.08
N PRO A 153 13.26 3.63 -5.37
CA PRO A 153 11.93 3.87 -5.89
C PRO A 153 11.07 2.60 -5.81
N LEU A 154 9.86 2.72 -5.29
CA LEU A 154 8.87 1.66 -5.43
C LEU A 154 8.49 1.57 -6.91
N SER A 155 8.65 0.40 -7.50
CA SER A 155 8.58 0.22 -8.95
C SER A 155 7.94 -1.10 -9.33
N THR A 156 7.32 -1.10 -10.51
CA THR A 156 6.97 -2.27 -11.31
C THR A 156 8.01 -2.45 -12.42
N THR A 157 7.79 -3.41 -13.33
CA THR A 157 8.56 -3.52 -14.57
C THR A 157 8.30 -2.37 -15.54
N SER A 158 7.10 -1.78 -15.50
CA SER A 158 6.67 -0.67 -16.36
C SER A 158 7.05 0.72 -15.87
N GLY A 159 7.51 0.89 -14.62
CA GLY A 159 7.90 2.20 -14.11
C GLY A 159 7.88 2.34 -12.60
N LYS A 160 7.91 3.60 -12.14
CA LYS A 160 7.89 3.96 -10.71
C LYS A 160 6.47 4.27 -10.26
N CYS A 161 6.15 3.91 -9.02
CA CYS A 161 4.95 4.35 -8.34
C CYS A 161 5.04 5.84 -8.00
N LYS A 162 3.90 6.51 -8.07
CA LYS A 162 3.80 7.95 -7.83
C LYS A 162 2.57 8.29 -7.00
N VAL A 163 2.53 9.54 -6.60
CA VAL A 163 1.33 10.22 -6.11
C VAL A 163 1.02 11.39 -7.04
N GLU A 164 -0.14 11.99 -6.90
CA GLU A 164 -0.61 13.04 -7.83
C GLU A 164 0.23 14.32 -7.72
N SER A 165 0.44 14.82 -6.50
CA SER A 165 1.08 16.12 -6.27
C SER A 165 1.86 16.25 -4.97
N LEU A 166 1.68 15.37 -3.98
CA LEU A 166 2.28 15.58 -2.67
C LEU A 166 3.79 15.31 -2.67
N GLU A 167 4.58 16.35 -2.37
CA GLU A 167 6.01 16.27 -2.13
C GLU A 167 6.35 16.07 -0.65
N ASN A 168 7.40 15.30 -0.36
CA ASN A 168 7.88 15.01 1.00
C ASN A 168 6.79 14.47 1.93
N ALA A 169 5.72 13.91 1.37
CA ALA A 169 4.65 13.27 2.11
C ALA A 169 5.14 11.92 2.63
N SER A 170 4.57 11.52 3.77
CA SER A 170 4.90 10.26 4.42
C SER A 170 3.71 9.32 4.36
N LEU A 171 3.99 8.02 4.29
CA LEU A 171 2.95 7.00 4.30
C LEU A 171 1.99 7.19 5.48
N GLN A 172 0.70 7.16 5.21
CA GLN A 172 -0.36 7.11 6.22
C GLN A 172 -0.96 5.71 6.16
N ALA A 173 -0.49 4.86 7.06
CA ALA A 173 -1.05 3.53 7.22
C ALA A 173 -2.23 3.62 8.18
N ALA A 174 -3.44 3.31 7.70
CA ALA A 174 -4.62 3.08 8.53
C ALA A 174 -4.56 1.72 9.24
#